data_AF-W6S7T0-F1
#
_entry.id   AF-W6S7T0-F1
#
_cell.length_a   1.000
_cell.length_b   1.000
_cell.length_c   1.000
_cell.angle_alpha   90.00
_cell.angle_beta   90.00
_cell.angle_gamma   90.00
#
_symmetry.space_group_name_H-M   'P 1'
#
loop_
_entity.id
_entity.type
_entity.pdbx_description
1 polymer ?
#
loop_
_entity_poly.entity_id
_entity_poly.type
_entity_poly.pdbx_seq_one_letter_code
_entity_poly.pdbx_strand_id
1 'polypeptide(L)'
;MNVLNGLESIYIDIKNNHSSNNECFIPLLELYSDMLLKKNKINSKRLRSFKKDIKANNIQFYKKNKKYFSVLKNIKNASSYDYDNALKHMEALVKANDFLIDKIKENKDVEIKIMASSLQNYPSFILSKDICKGMSGKDFYDKYICYYSRIYKTPFLEEYKNLFY
;
A
#
# COMPACT_ATOMS: atom_id res chain seq x y z
N MET A 1 -7.99 1.12 -8.36
CA MET A 1 -8.88 0.77 -7.23
C MET A 1 -8.54 -0.54 -6.53
N ASN A 2 -8.53 -1.70 -7.19
CA ASN A 2 -8.33 -3.00 -6.51
C ASN A 2 -6.97 -3.18 -5.81
N VAL A 3 -5.88 -2.71 -6.44
CA VAL A 3 -4.52 -2.79 -5.88
C VAL A 3 -4.38 -1.94 -4.61
N LEU A 4 -4.94 -0.73 -4.61
CA LEU A 4 -4.89 0.16 -3.45
C LEU A 4 -5.63 -0.42 -2.23
N ASN A 5 -6.83 -0.98 -2.42
CA ASN A 5 -7.57 -1.62 -1.32
C ASN A 5 -6.85 -2.86 -0.74
N GLY A 6 -6.14 -3.62 -1.59
CA GLY A 6 -5.33 -4.74 -1.12
C GLY A 6 -4.11 -4.28 -0.31
N LEU A 7 -3.48 -3.18 -0.73
CA LEU A 7 -2.34 -2.61 -0.03
C LEU A 7 -2.72 -2.02 1.33
N GLU A 8 -3.87 -1.35 1.43
CA GLU A 8 -4.47 -0.91 2.70
C GLU A 8 -4.62 -2.08 3.68
N SER A 9 -5.14 -3.21 3.19
CA SER A 9 -5.30 -4.42 4.01
C SER A 9 -3.95 -4.97 4.49
N ILE A 10 -2.92 -4.95 3.64
CA ILE A 10 -1.56 -5.36 4.01
C ILE A 10 -1.00 -4.45 5.11
N TYR A 11 -1.12 -3.13 4.99
CA TYR A 11 -0.64 -2.20 6.00
C TYR A 11 -1.33 -2.39 7.37
N ILE A 12 -2.65 -2.58 7.36
CA ILE A 12 -3.41 -2.86 8.58
C ILE A 12 -2.92 -4.16 9.24
N ASP A 13 -2.68 -5.20 8.44
CA ASP A 13 -2.20 -6.48 8.96
C ASP A 13 -0.75 -6.41 9.44
N ILE A 14 0.14 -5.65 8.78
CA ILE A 14 1.50 -5.41 9.28
C ILE A 14 1.43 -4.70 10.64
N LYS A 15 0.64 -3.64 10.75
CA LYS A 15 0.46 -2.90 12.01
C LYS A 15 0.01 -3.81 13.17
N ASN A 16 -0.95 -4.70 12.91
CA ASN A 16 -1.58 -5.49 13.96
C ASN A 16 -0.86 -6.83 14.23
N ASN A 17 -0.27 -7.44 13.20
CA ASN A 17 0.10 -8.86 13.21
C ASN A 17 1.55 -9.13 12.74
N HIS A 18 2.41 -8.10 12.66
CA HIS A 18 3.79 -8.24 12.15
C HIS A 18 4.55 -9.44 12.74
N SER A 19 4.58 -9.55 14.06
CA SER A 19 5.35 -10.52 14.83
C SER A 19 4.92 -11.99 14.59
N SER A 20 3.77 -12.24 13.97
CA SER A 20 3.23 -13.58 13.73
C SER A 20 3.30 -14.04 12.27
N ASN A 21 3.65 -13.15 11.33
CA ASN A 21 3.56 -13.42 9.87
C ASN A 21 4.67 -12.73 9.05
N ASN A 22 5.81 -12.45 9.67
CA ASN A 22 6.88 -11.62 9.12
C ASN A 22 7.35 -12.06 7.71
N GLU A 23 7.47 -13.37 7.47
CA GLU A 23 7.96 -13.94 6.20
C GLU A 23 7.09 -13.65 4.97
N CYS A 24 5.80 -13.30 5.12
CA CYS A 24 4.92 -13.10 3.97
C CYS A 24 4.77 -11.64 3.53
N PHE A 25 5.17 -10.66 4.34
CA PHE A 25 4.91 -9.25 4.04
C PHE A 25 5.83 -8.69 2.96
N ILE A 26 7.12 -9.03 2.97
CA ILE A 26 8.06 -8.57 1.93
C ILE A 26 7.60 -9.00 0.53
N PRO A 27 7.33 -10.30 0.24
CA PRO A 27 6.86 -10.71 -1.08
C PRO A 27 5.51 -10.08 -1.48
N LEU A 28 4.65 -9.75 -0.51
CA LEU A 28 3.39 -9.05 -0.79
C LEU A 28 3.62 -7.57 -1.14
N LEU A 29 4.49 -6.87 -0.43
CA LEU A 29 4.80 -5.46 -0.70
C LEU A 29 5.52 -5.30 -2.04
N GLU A 30 6.54 -6.12 -2.31
CA GLU A 30 7.26 -6.14 -3.60
C GLU A 30 6.28 -6.36 -4.76
N LEU A 31 5.38 -7.32 -4.62
CA LEU A 31 4.35 -7.58 -5.60
C LEU A 31 3.47 -6.34 -5.87
N TYR A 32 2.94 -5.73 -4.82
CA TYR A 32 2.03 -4.60 -5.03
C TYR A 32 2.78 -3.40 -5.61
N SER A 33 4.05 -3.17 -5.24
CA SER A 33 4.93 -2.20 -5.90
C SER A 33 5.04 -2.46 -7.39
N ASP A 34 5.29 -3.71 -7.78
CA ASP A 34 5.38 -4.15 -9.16
C ASP A 34 4.09 -3.87 -9.96
N MET A 35 2.93 -4.07 -9.30
CA MET A 35 1.63 -3.78 -9.90
C MET A 35 1.42 -2.28 -10.08
N LEU A 36 1.84 -1.44 -9.13
CA LEU A 36 1.73 0.02 -9.18
C LEU A 36 2.61 0.62 -10.30
N LEU A 37 3.82 0.08 -10.50
CA LEU A 37 4.75 0.54 -11.54
C LEU A 37 4.30 0.15 -12.97
N LYS A 38 3.54 -0.95 -13.14
CA LYS A 38 3.02 -1.41 -14.44
C LYS A 38 1.78 -0.62 -14.91
N LYS A 39 1.81 0.72 -14.70
CA LYS A 39 0.77 1.77 -14.81
C LYS A 39 -0.27 1.60 -15.92
N ASN A 40 0.06 1.00 -17.07
CA ASN A 40 -0.82 0.93 -18.25
C ASN A 40 -1.57 -0.41 -18.46
N LYS A 41 -1.45 -1.38 -17.55
CA LYS A 41 -1.97 -2.76 -17.80
C LYS A 41 -2.62 -3.44 -16.59
N ILE A 42 -3.06 -2.71 -15.56
CA ILE A 42 -3.82 -3.29 -14.45
C ILE A 42 -5.28 -3.50 -14.89
N ASN A 43 -5.55 -4.62 -15.57
CA ASN A 43 -6.90 -5.04 -15.92
C ASN A 43 -7.25 -6.40 -15.30
N SER A 44 -8.53 -6.75 -15.34
CA SER A 44 -9.05 -7.98 -14.73
C SER A 44 -8.46 -9.27 -15.32
N LYS A 45 -7.88 -9.23 -16.53
CA LYS A 45 -7.23 -10.37 -17.20
C LYS A 45 -5.83 -10.63 -16.61
N ARG A 46 -5.02 -9.59 -16.43
CA ARG A 46 -3.71 -9.71 -15.75
C ARG A 46 -3.86 -10.03 -14.26
N LEU A 47 -4.82 -9.43 -13.56
CA LEU A 47 -5.13 -9.79 -12.16
C LEU A 47 -5.51 -11.27 -12.00
N ARG A 48 -6.22 -11.84 -12.98
CA ARG A 48 -6.58 -13.27 -13.03
C ARG A 48 -5.37 -14.16 -13.36
N SER A 49 -4.56 -13.78 -14.35
CA SER A 49 -3.30 -14.49 -14.67
C SER A 49 -2.40 -14.54 -13.44
N PHE A 50 -2.23 -13.39 -12.80
CA PHE A 50 -1.36 -13.25 -11.65
C PHE A 50 -1.84 -14.05 -10.43
N LYS A 51 -3.16 -14.08 -10.16
CA LYS A 51 -3.73 -15.02 -9.17
C LYS A 51 -3.44 -16.48 -9.50
N LYS A 52 -3.44 -16.84 -10.79
CA LYS A 52 -3.06 -18.20 -11.21
C LYS A 52 -1.57 -18.43 -11.00
N ASP A 53 -0.72 -17.45 -11.28
CA ASP A 53 0.74 -17.55 -11.15
C ASP A 53 1.17 -17.70 -9.68
N ILE A 54 0.62 -16.93 -8.74
CA ILE A 54 0.87 -17.15 -7.30
C ILE A 54 0.34 -18.53 -6.88
N LYS A 55 -0.89 -18.88 -7.28
CA LYS A 55 -1.50 -20.17 -6.90
C LYS A 55 -0.68 -21.34 -7.45
N ALA A 56 -0.07 -21.19 -8.62
CA ALA A 56 0.77 -22.20 -9.25
C ALA A 56 2.16 -22.30 -8.60
N ASN A 57 2.80 -21.17 -8.28
CA ASN A 57 4.15 -21.15 -7.71
C ASN A 57 4.18 -21.45 -6.21
N ASN A 58 3.15 -21.06 -5.45
CA ASN A 58 3.10 -21.33 -4.02
C ASN A 58 1.65 -21.39 -3.50
N ILE A 59 1.02 -22.56 -3.67
CA ILE A 59 -0.39 -22.75 -3.33
C ILE A 59 -0.68 -22.60 -1.83
N GLN A 60 0.28 -22.94 -0.96
CA GLN A 60 0.15 -22.77 0.49
C GLN A 60 0.16 -21.29 0.86
N PHE A 61 1.08 -20.50 0.29
CA PHE A 61 1.10 -19.04 0.44
C PHE A 61 -0.20 -18.40 -0.06
N TYR A 62 -0.68 -18.81 -1.24
CA TYR A 62 -1.95 -18.30 -1.77
C TYR A 62 -3.13 -18.60 -0.84
N LYS A 63 -3.20 -19.82 -0.29
CA LYS A 63 -4.26 -20.22 0.66
C LYS A 63 -4.18 -19.41 1.96
N LYS A 64 -2.98 -19.25 2.53
CA LYS A 64 -2.74 -18.48 3.76
C LYS A 64 -3.10 -16.99 3.60
N ASN A 65 -2.84 -16.43 2.42
CA ASN A 65 -2.96 -15.00 2.14
C ASN A 65 -4.17 -14.64 1.24
N LYS A 66 -5.12 -15.58 1.07
CA LYS A 66 -6.28 -15.44 0.16
C LYS A 66 -7.08 -14.15 0.40
N LYS A 67 -7.13 -13.66 1.64
CA LYS A 67 -7.84 -12.42 2.02
C LYS A 67 -7.36 -11.19 1.24
N TYR A 68 -6.04 -10.99 1.10
CA TYR A 68 -5.48 -9.85 0.37
C TYR A 68 -5.78 -9.94 -1.13
N PHE A 69 -5.85 -11.16 -1.67
CA PHE A 69 -6.19 -11.39 -3.07
C PHE A 69 -7.70 -11.29 -3.35
N SER A 70 -8.57 -11.60 -2.39
CA SER A 70 -10.04 -11.54 -2.59
C SER A 70 -10.54 -10.13 -2.85
N VAL A 71 -9.91 -9.11 -2.27
CA VAL A 71 -10.25 -7.69 -2.44
C VAL A 71 -10.04 -7.21 -3.89
N LEU A 72 -9.24 -7.94 -4.67
CA LEU A 72 -8.97 -7.62 -6.08
C LEU A 72 -10.15 -7.86 -7.05
N LYS A 73 -11.37 -8.12 -6.57
CA LYS A 73 -12.49 -8.60 -7.40
C LYS A 73 -13.45 -7.52 -7.94
N ASN A 74 -13.50 -6.31 -7.39
CA ASN A 74 -14.60 -5.39 -7.71
C ASN A 74 -14.09 -4.02 -8.17
N ILE A 75 -14.03 -3.81 -9.49
CA ILE A 75 -13.89 -2.47 -10.08
C ILE A 75 -15.32 -1.97 -10.30
N LYS A 76 -15.79 -1.04 -9.49
CA LYS A 76 -16.98 -0.24 -9.85
C LYS A 76 -16.49 1.12 -10.35
N ASN A 77 -17.06 1.53 -11.47
CA ASN A 77 -16.81 2.80 -12.15
C ASN A 77 -16.88 3.95 -11.15
N ALA A 78 -15.83 4.75 -11.10
CA ALA A 78 -15.78 5.93 -10.28
C ALA A 78 -15.79 7.14 -11.22
N SER A 79 -16.99 7.59 -11.55
CA SER A 79 -17.25 8.78 -12.38
C SER A 79 -16.79 10.09 -11.73
N SER A 80 -16.29 10.04 -10.49
CA SER A 80 -15.73 11.16 -9.72
C SER A 80 -14.28 10.93 -9.25
N TYR A 81 -13.60 9.91 -9.79
CA TYR A 81 -12.25 9.55 -9.36
C TYR A 81 -11.20 10.30 -10.18
N ASP A 82 -10.38 11.10 -9.49
CA ASP A 82 -9.25 11.80 -10.09
C ASP A 82 -8.11 10.83 -10.35
N TYR A 83 -8.19 10.17 -11.51
CA TYR A 83 -7.23 9.17 -11.94
C TYR A 83 -5.83 9.75 -12.12
N ASP A 84 -5.74 10.97 -12.63
CA ASP A 84 -4.48 11.64 -12.92
C ASP A 84 -3.76 12.02 -11.64
N ASN A 85 -4.48 12.53 -10.63
CA ASN A 85 -3.88 12.78 -9.33
C ASN A 85 -3.41 11.48 -8.68
N ALA A 86 -4.22 10.41 -8.72
CA ALA A 86 -3.83 9.13 -8.17
C ALA A 86 -2.56 8.55 -8.83
N LEU A 87 -2.39 8.73 -10.14
CA LEU A 87 -1.20 8.27 -10.86
C LEU A 87 0.09 8.94 -10.36
N LYS A 88 0.04 10.22 -9.97
CA LYS A 88 1.19 10.96 -9.44
C LYS A 88 1.72 10.32 -8.15
N HIS A 89 0.84 9.75 -7.33
CA HIS A 89 1.21 9.11 -6.05
C HIS A 89 1.77 7.69 -6.17
N MET A 90 1.67 7.03 -7.33
CA MET A 90 2.04 5.61 -7.46
C MET A 90 3.51 5.36 -7.12
N GLU A 91 4.40 6.26 -7.54
CA GLU A 91 5.84 6.17 -7.28
C GLU A 91 6.16 6.41 -5.80
N ALA A 92 5.52 7.41 -5.18
CA ALA A 92 5.61 7.64 -3.74
C ALA A 92 5.12 6.43 -2.91
N LEU A 93 4.09 5.72 -3.38
CA LEU A 93 3.56 4.52 -2.74
C LEU A 93 4.51 3.32 -2.86
N VAL A 94 5.19 3.18 -4.01
CA VAL A 94 6.25 2.19 -4.21
C VAL A 94 7.40 2.47 -3.26
N LYS A 95 7.86 3.72 -3.21
CA LYS A 95 8.94 4.11 -2.31
C LYS A 95 8.57 3.86 -0.85
N ALA A 96 7.32 4.14 -0.47
CA ALA A 96 6.80 3.83 0.86
C ALA A 96 6.88 2.35 1.21
N ASN A 97 6.57 1.46 0.25
CA ASN A 97 6.72 0.03 0.42
C ASN A 97 8.19 -0.37 0.59
N ASP A 98 9.11 0.23 -0.16
CA ASP A 98 10.55 -0.04 -0.04
C ASP A 98 11.05 0.32 1.37
N PHE A 99 10.68 1.50 1.88
CA PHE A 99 10.98 1.89 3.27
C PHE A 99 10.44 0.86 4.28
N LEU A 100 9.21 0.39 4.09
CA LEU A 100 8.60 -0.59 4.98
C LEU A 100 9.29 -1.96 4.91
N ILE A 101 9.66 -2.41 3.71
CA ILE A 101 10.44 -3.64 3.49
C ILE A 101 11.79 -3.56 4.20
N ASP A 102 12.48 -2.43 4.10
CA ASP A 102 13.77 -2.24 4.78
C ASP A 102 13.62 -2.33 6.29
N LYS A 103 12.58 -1.73 6.87
CA LYS A 103 12.30 -1.87 8.31
C LYS A 103 11.93 -3.29 8.72
N ILE A 104 11.22 -4.03 7.86
CA ILE A 104 10.95 -5.45 8.06
C ILE A 104 12.25 -6.26 8.09
N LYS A 105 13.17 -6.03 7.14
CA LYS A 105 14.49 -6.69 7.09
C LYS A 105 15.35 -6.35 8.31
N GLU A 106 15.25 -5.12 8.82
CA GLU A 106 15.93 -4.67 10.05
C GLU A 106 15.30 -5.26 11.34
N ASN A 107 14.17 -5.98 11.27
CA ASN A 107 13.42 -6.54 12.41
C ASN A 107 13.05 -5.50 13.50
N LYS A 108 12.75 -4.26 13.09
CA LYS A 108 12.37 -3.18 14.04
C LYS A 108 10.86 -3.13 14.28
N ASP A 109 10.34 -4.11 15.01
CA ASP A 109 8.89 -4.32 15.19
C ASP A 109 8.08 -3.06 15.52
N VAL A 110 8.54 -2.22 16.46
CA VAL A 110 7.82 -1.00 16.86
C VAL A 110 7.80 0.04 15.72
N GLU A 111 8.93 0.18 15.02
CA GLU A 111 9.08 1.10 13.91
C GLU A 111 8.25 0.67 12.69
N ILE A 112 8.23 -0.63 12.40
CA ILE A 112 7.40 -1.25 11.37
C ILE A 112 5.91 -0.95 11.61
N LYS A 113 5.44 -1.14 12.84
CA LYS A 113 4.03 -0.87 13.20
C LYS A 113 3.66 0.60 13.04
N ILE A 114 4.54 1.51 13.44
CA ILE A 114 4.31 2.95 13.31
C ILE A 114 4.33 3.38 11.84
N MET A 115 5.26 2.88 11.04
CA MET A 115 5.30 3.16 9.61
C MET A 115 4.05 2.60 8.91
N ALA A 116 3.66 1.37 9.20
CA ALA A 116 2.44 0.76 8.66
C ALA A 116 1.18 1.55 9.07
N SER A 117 1.13 2.07 10.30
CA SER A 117 0.04 2.96 10.73
C SER A 117 0.04 4.31 10.02
N SER A 118 1.20 4.79 9.56
CA SER A 118 1.31 6.01 8.76
C SER A 118 0.83 5.78 7.33
N LEU A 119 1.05 4.56 6.80
CA LEU A 119 0.71 4.18 5.43
C LEU A 119 -0.69 3.63 5.23
N GLN A 120 -1.34 3.04 6.25
CA GLN A 120 -2.64 2.37 6.10
C GLN A 120 -3.71 3.27 5.45
N ASN A 121 -3.67 4.59 5.66
CA ASN A 121 -4.66 5.52 5.14
C ASN A 121 -4.29 6.10 3.77
N TYR A 122 -3.06 5.89 3.28
CA TYR A 122 -2.60 6.46 2.01
C TYR A 122 -3.40 5.93 0.80
N PRO A 123 -3.71 4.62 0.70
CA PRO A 123 -4.63 4.15 -0.33
C PRO A 123 -6.01 4.81 -0.28
N SER A 124 -6.54 5.08 0.93
CA SER A 124 -7.86 5.71 1.13
C SER A 124 -7.85 7.20 0.80
N PHE A 125 -6.73 7.88 1.03
CA PHE A 125 -6.48 9.24 0.56
C PHE A 125 -6.48 9.33 -0.97
N ILE A 126 -5.71 8.48 -1.65
CA ILE A 126 -5.67 8.45 -3.12
C ILE A 126 -7.06 8.17 -3.71
N LEU A 127 -7.85 7.33 -3.06
CA LEU A 127 -9.21 6.99 -3.48
C LEU A 127 -10.28 8.01 -3.04
N SER A 128 -9.92 9.03 -2.26
CA SER A 128 -10.85 9.99 -1.62
C SER A 128 -12.04 9.30 -0.95
N LYS A 129 -11.75 8.30 -0.11
CA LYS A 129 -12.76 7.49 0.59
C LYS A 129 -12.58 7.54 2.11
N ASP A 130 -13.61 7.05 2.80
CA ASP A 130 -13.63 6.85 4.25
C ASP A 130 -13.21 8.12 5.02
N ILE A 131 -12.30 8.00 5.99
CA ILE A 131 -11.83 9.11 6.83
C ILE A 131 -11.01 10.16 6.08
N CYS A 132 -10.60 9.87 4.83
CA CYS A 132 -9.81 10.76 3.99
C CYS A 132 -10.67 11.50 2.94
N LYS A 133 -11.99 11.24 2.89
CA LYS A 133 -12.87 11.91 1.94
C LYS A 133 -12.90 13.42 2.20
N GLY A 134 -12.50 14.21 1.20
CA GLY A 134 -12.44 15.68 1.30
C GLY A 134 -11.26 16.22 2.13
N MET A 135 -10.32 15.35 2.54
CA MET A 135 -9.09 15.77 3.21
C MET A 135 -8.13 16.42 2.21
N SER A 136 -7.55 17.56 2.56
CA SER A 136 -6.51 18.17 1.74
C SER A 136 -5.24 17.31 1.75
N GLY A 137 -4.42 17.40 0.69
CA GLY A 137 -3.15 16.69 0.66
C GLY A 137 -2.23 17.12 1.80
N LYS A 138 -2.20 18.42 2.12
CA LYS A 138 -1.39 18.98 3.19
C LYS A 138 -1.78 18.40 4.55
N ASP A 139 -3.07 18.37 4.85
CA ASP A 139 -3.57 17.79 6.10
C ASP A 139 -3.25 16.30 6.18
N PHE A 140 -3.38 15.58 5.05
CA PHE A 140 -3.03 14.17 4.99
C PHE A 140 -1.54 13.95 5.27
N TYR A 141 -0.66 14.71 4.62
CA TYR A 141 0.78 14.62 4.80
C TYR A 141 1.20 14.95 6.23
N ASP A 142 0.71 16.07 6.76
CA ASP A 142 1.06 16.56 8.10
C ASP A 142 0.56 15.61 9.20
N LYS A 143 -0.59 14.95 8.98
CA LYS A 143 -1.22 14.06 9.96
C LYS A 143 -0.68 12.63 9.92
N TYR A 144 -0.53 12.05 8.73
CA TYR A 144 -0.21 10.62 8.59
C TYR A 144 1.24 10.38 8.17
N ILE A 145 1.74 11.06 7.13
CA ILE A 145 3.08 10.78 6.60
C ILE A 145 4.18 11.37 7.50
N CYS A 146 4.06 12.65 7.86
CA CYS A 146 4.98 13.34 8.76
C CYS A 146 5.04 12.72 10.16
N TYR A 147 4.02 11.98 10.58
CA TYR A 147 3.98 11.37 11.91
C TYR A 147 5.17 10.44 12.15
N TYR A 148 5.48 9.57 11.19
CA TYR A 148 6.65 8.70 11.25
C TYR A 148 7.96 9.52 11.29
N SER A 149 8.12 10.51 10.41
CA SER A 149 9.30 11.37 10.35
C SER A 149 9.54 12.10 11.68
N ARG A 150 8.49 12.57 12.35
CA ARG A 150 8.60 13.26 13.65
C ARG A 150 9.09 12.34 14.77
N ILE A 151 8.62 11.10 14.80
CA ILE A 151 8.99 10.13 15.85
C ILE A 151 10.44 9.68 15.68
N TYR A 152 10.82 9.31 14.45
CA TYR A 152 12.12 8.67 14.20
C TYR A 152 13.19 9.61 13.66
N LYS A 153 12.84 10.88 13.41
CA LYS A 153 13.74 11.91 12.82
C LYS A 153 14.38 11.45 11.50
N THR A 154 13.62 10.69 10.70
CA THR A 154 14.04 10.13 9.42
C THR A 154 13.27 10.83 8.28
N PRO A 155 13.92 11.18 7.15
CA PRO A 155 13.21 11.77 6.02
C PRO A 155 12.36 10.72 5.29
N PHE A 156 11.11 10.55 5.74
CA PHE A 156 10.15 9.64 5.13
C PHE A 156 9.26 10.36 4.11
N LEU A 157 9.40 9.99 2.84
CA LEU A 157 8.69 10.57 1.68
C LEU A 157 8.82 12.11 1.55
N GLU A 158 9.86 12.72 2.11
CA GLU A 158 10.09 14.18 1.98
C GLU A 158 10.27 14.59 0.50
N GLU A 159 10.92 13.75 -0.31
CA GLU A 159 11.10 13.99 -1.75
C GLU A 159 9.78 14.04 -2.54
N TYR A 160 8.70 13.46 -1.99
CA TYR A 160 7.37 13.44 -2.60
C TYR A 160 6.40 14.45 -1.96
N LYS A 161 6.87 15.32 -1.07
CA LYS A 161 6.03 16.27 -0.34
C LYS A 161 5.18 17.14 -1.27
N ASN A 162 5.73 17.57 -2.40
CA ASN A 162 5.02 18.39 -3.38
C ASN A 162 3.80 17.68 -4.01
N LEU A 163 3.67 16.36 -3.89
CA LEU A 163 2.46 15.65 -4.33
C LEU A 163 1.25 15.92 -3.43
N PHE A 164 1.49 16.46 -2.23
CA PHE A 164 0.46 16.68 -1.22
C PHE A 164 0.07 18.16 -1.07
N TYR A 165 0.74 19.07 -1.76
CA TYR A 165 0.56 20.53 -1.63
C TYR A 165 0.12 21.12 -2.97
#